data_AF-A0A4Q3FAX3-F1
#
_entry.id   AF-A0A4Q3FAX3-F1
#
_cell.length_a   1.000
_cell.length_b   1.000
_cell.length_c   1.000
_cell.angle_alpha   90.00
_cell.angle_beta   90.00
_cell.angle_gamma   90.00
#
_symmetry.space_group_name_H-M   'P 1'
#
loop_
_entity.id
_entity.type
_entity.pdbx_description
1 polymer ?
#
loop_
_entity_poly.entity_id
_entity_poly.type
_entity_poly.pdbx_seq_one_letter_code
_entity_poly.pdbx_strand_id
1 'polypeptide(L)'
;VKEASEKLKAAGAKRVLPLNVGGAFHSPLMELARVELEKAILNTTIEVPVCPIYQNVNAEPTTDPDTIKINLNKQLTGAVRWTQTMQRMLQDGATSFIETGPGNVLQGLVKKVDKNVLTAHA
;
A
#
# COMPACT_ATOMS: atom_id res chain seq x y z
N VAL A 1 13.65 11.15 -12.26
CA VAL A 1 13.04 11.95 -11.16
C VAL A 1 13.26 13.45 -11.34
N LYS A 2 14.51 13.94 -11.42
CA LYS A 2 14.80 15.38 -11.56
C LYS A 2 14.06 16.05 -12.73
N GLU A 3 14.18 15.47 -13.93
CA GLU A 3 13.51 15.98 -15.13
C GLU A 3 11.98 16.03 -14.98
N ALA A 4 11.37 14.96 -14.46
CA ALA A 4 9.93 14.91 -14.20
C ALA A 4 9.52 15.99 -13.18
N SER A 5 10.33 16.24 -12.16
CA SER A 5 10.05 17.28 -11.16
C SER A 5 10.08 18.68 -11.76
N GLU A 6 11.02 18.97 -12.66
CA GLU A 6 11.13 20.25 -13.36
C GLU A 6 9.92 20.46 -14.28
N LYS A 7 9.57 19.44 -15.09
CA LYS A 7 8.40 19.47 -15.97
C LYS A 7 7.08 19.67 -15.22
N LEU A 8 6.88 18.97 -14.10
CA LEU A 8 5.66 19.11 -13.28
C LEU A 8 5.54 20.50 -12.65
N LYS A 9 6.65 21.07 -12.15
CA LYS A 9 6.66 22.44 -11.61
C LYS A 9 6.35 23.46 -12.70
N ALA A 10 6.94 23.33 -13.88
CA ALA A 10 6.66 24.19 -15.03
C ALA A 10 5.19 24.08 -15.48
N ALA A 11 4.59 22.89 -15.37
CA ALA A 11 3.17 22.64 -15.64
C ALA A 11 2.21 23.14 -14.53
N GLY A 12 2.71 23.83 -13.49
CA GLY A 12 1.89 24.46 -12.45
C GLY A 12 1.59 23.56 -11.25
N ALA A 13 2.27 22.42 -11.08
CA ALA A 13 2.10 21.60 -9.89
C ALA A 13 2.46 22.40 -8.62
N LYS A 14 1.48 22.56 -7.71
CA LYS A 14 1.63 23.32 -6.46
C LYS A 14 2.77 22.81 -5.56
N ARG A 15 3.05 21.50 -5.61
CA ARG A 15 4.11 20.89 -4.80
C ARG A 15 4.69 19.67 -5.49
N VAL A 16 6.01 19.63 -5.62
CA VAL A 16 6.78 18.45 -6.07
C VAL A 16 7.96 18.30 -5.14
N LEU A 17 7.98 17.21 -4.37
CA LEU A 17 8.96 16.99 -3.30
C LEU A 17 9.64 15.64 -3.51
N PRO A 18 10.98 15.59 -3.53
CA PRO A 18 11.69 14.32 -3.44
C PRO A 18 11.47 13.73 -2.05
N LEU A 19 11.21 12.43 -2.00
CA LEU A 19 11.12 11.70 -0.73
C LEU A 19 12.53 11.28 -0.30
N ASN A 20 12.83 11.39 0.99
CA ASN A 20 14.07 10.88 1.56
C ASN A 20 13.94 9.37 1.78
N VAL A 21 14.15 8.58 0.73
CA VAL A 21 13.99 7.13 0.73
C VAL A 21 15.22 6.46 0.12
N GLY A 22 15.54 5.25 0.60
CA GLY A 22 16.71 4.50 0.15
C GLY A 22 16.62 3.91 -1.26
N GLY A 23 15.45 3.96 -1.91
CA GLY A 23 15.26 3.37 -3.23
C GLY A 23 13.96 3.76 -3.92
N ALA A 24 13.84 3.40 -5.19
CA ALA A 24 12.66 3.61 -6.02
C ALA A 24 11.63 2.48 -5.82
N PHE A 25 11.11 2.34 -4.60
CA PHE A 25 10.11 1.32 -4.25
C PHE A 25 8.85 1.42 -5.11
N HIS A 26 8.12 0.31 -5.29
CA HIS A 26 6.90 0.25 -6.09
C HIS A 26 7.12 0.70 -7.55
N SER A 27 8.28 0.38 -8.11
CA SER A 27 8.63 0.67 -9.49
C SER A 27 9.29 -0.53 -10.17
N PRO A 28 9.36 -0.55 -11.52
CA PRO A 28 10.08 -1.59 -12.25
C PRO A 28 11.56 -1.72 -11.86
N LEU A 29 12.16 -0.68 -11.26
CA LEU A 29 13.56 -0.73 -10.80
C LEU A 29 13.78 -1.70 -9.64
N MET A 30 12.71 -2.16 -8.99
CA MET A 30 12.78 -3.15 -7.90
C MET A 30 12.73 -4.60 -8.39
N GLU A 31 12.73 -4.86 -9.71
CA GLU A 31 12.53 -6.21 -10.24
C GLU A 31 13.59 -7.22 -9.74
N LEU A 32 14.86 -6.82 -9.66
CA LEU A 32 15.92 -7.70 -9.12
C LEU A 32 15.65 -8.07 -7.65
N ALA A 33 15.21 -7.10 -6.84
CA ALA A 33 14.84 -7.35 -5.45
C ALA A 33 13.56 -8.18 -5.33
N ARG A 34 12.63 -8.06 -6.29
CA ARG A 34 11.39 -8.85 -6.33
C ARG A 34 11.69 -10.33 -6.53
N VAL A 35 12.60 -10.67 -7.43
CA VAL A 35 13.02 -12.06 -7.69
C VAL A 35 13.65 -12.70 -6.43
N GLU A 36 14.45 -11.95 -5.68
CA GLU A 36 15.01 -12.42 -4.40
C GLU A 36 13.91 -12.60 -3.34
N LEU A 37 13.02 -11.62 -3.20
CA LEU A 37 11.89 -11.67 -2.27
C LEU A 37 10.91 -12.81 -2.58
N GLU A 38 10.68 -13.10 -3.86
CA GLU A 38 9.81 -14.19 -4.32
C GLU A 38 10.22 -15.53 -3.72
N LYS A 39 11.52 -15.83 -3.67
CA LYS A 39 12.03 -17.06 -3.05
C LYS A 39 11.65 -17.15 -1.56
N ALA A 40 11.78 -16.04 -0.83
CA ALA A 40 11.41 -15.98 0.58
C ALA A 40 9.90 -16.17 0.78
N ILE A 41 9.06 -15.54 -0.06
CA ILE A 41 7.60 -15.69 -0.02
C ILE A 41 7.20 -17.14 -0.29
N LEU A 42 7.77 -17.77 -1.33
CA LEU A 42 7.46 -19.16 -1.69
C LEU A 42 7.82 -20.15 -0.57
N ASN A 43 8.93 -19.91 0.13
CA ASN A 43 9.37 -20.72 1.27
C ASN A 43 8.62 -20.42 2.58
N THR A 44 7.76 -19.41 2.61
CA THR A 44 6.98 -19.07 3.80
C THR A 44 5.64 -19.79 3.78
N THR A 45 5.30 -20.48 4.86
CA THR A 45 3.94 -21.00 5.08
C THR A 45 3.02 -19.86 5.45
N ILE A 46 1.94 -19.67 4.68
CA ILE A 46 0.87 -18.72 4.97
C ILE A 46 -0.36 -19.56 5.31
N GLU A 47 -0.82 -19.45 6.56
CA GLU A 47 -2.04 -20.10 7.02
C GLU A 47 -3.27 -19.30 6.58
N VAL A 48 -4.43 -19.96 6.55
CA VAL A 48 -5.71 -19.29 6.28
C VAL A 48 -5.95 -18.22 7.35
N PRO A 49 -6.04 -16.93 6.99
CA PRO A 49 -6.27 -15.86 7.94
C PRO A 49 -7.64 -15.96 8.60
N VAL A 50 -7.73 -15.55 9.87
CA VAL A 50 -9.02 -15.49 10.61
C VAL A 50 -9.92 -14.33 10.17
N CYS A 51 -9.40 -13.41 9.35
CA CYS A 51 -10.13 -12.29 8.79
C CYS A 51 -9.59 -11.93 7.40
N PRO A 52 -10.39 -11.29 6.54
CA PRO A 52 -9.93 -10.92 5.20
C PRO A 52 -8.75 -9.94 5.23
N ILE A 53 -7.75 -10.23 4.42
CA ILE A 53 -6.59 -9.35 4.19
C ILE A 53 -6.83 -8.58 2.89
N TYR A 54 -6.91 -7.26 3.00
CA TYR A 54 -7.02 -6.40 1.83
C TYR A 54 -5.64 -6.12 1.25
N GLN A 55 -5.41 -6.53 0.01
CA GLN A 55 -4.07 -6.46 -0.58
C GLN A 55 -3.90 -5.21 -1.45
N ASN A 56 -2.83 -4.46 -1.22
CA ASN A 56 -2.61 -3.15 -1.84
C ASN A 56 -2.52 -3.18 -3.38
N VAL A 57 -2.13 -4.30 -3.98
CA VAL A 57 -1.96 -4.41 -5.43
C VAL A 57 -3.29 -4.41 -6.18
N ASN A 58 -4.35 -4.99 -5.61
CA ASN A 58 -5.66 -5.11 -6.24
C ASN A 58 -6.77 -4.36 -5.48
N ALA A 59 -6.54 -3.98 -4.22
CA ALA A 59 -7.49 -3.37 -3.30
C ALA A 59 -8.69 -4.26 -2.91
N GLU A 60 -8.53 -5.58 -3.02
CA GLU A 60 -9.60 -6.54 -2.72
C GLU A 60 -9.28 -7.35 -1.45
N PRO A 61 -10.30 -7.73 -0.67
CA PRO A 61 -10.16 -8.65 0.44
C PRO A 61 -9.94 -10.09 -0.04
N THR A 62 -9.13 -10.85 0.67
CA THR A 62 -9.01 -12.30 0.49
C THR A 62 -8.65 -13.00 1.79
N THR A 63 -9.08 -14.24 1.95
CA THR A 63 -8.59 -15.18 2.98
C THR A 63 -7.85 -16.37 2.36
N ASP A 64 -7.68 -16.39 1.04
CA ASP A 64 -6.99 -17.46 0.33
C ASP A 64 -5.46 -17.25 0.41
N PRO A 65 -4.70 -18.16 1.08
CA PRO A 65 -3.26 -18.05 1.20
C PRO A 65 -2.52 -17.99 -0.14
N ASP A 66 -3.00 -18.68 -1.17
CA ASP A 66 -2.33 -18.70 -2.48
C ASP A 66 -2.48 -17.36 -3.19
N THR A 67 -3.68 -16.78 -3.19
CA THR A 67 -3.91 -15.39 -3.63
C THR A 67 -3.03 -14.42 -2.85
N ILE A 68 -2.91 -14.60 -1.53
CA ILE A 68 -2.06 -13.75 -0.68
C ILE A 68 -0.60 -13.79 -1.15
N LYS A 69 -0.04 -14.99 -1.32
CA LYS A 69 1.33 -15.18 -1.82
C LYS A 69 1.56 -14.53 -3.19
N ILE A 70 0.66 -14.78 -4.13
CA ILE A 70 0.74 -14.24 -5.51
C ILE A 70 0.79 -12.70 -5.47
N ASN A 71 -0.05 -12.09 -4.65
CA ASN A 71 -0.14 -10.63 -4.56
C ASN A 71 1.01 -10.01 -3.76
N LEU A 72 1.55 -10.70 -2.74
CA LEU A 72 2.77 -10.26 -2.04
C LEU A 72 3.96 -10.18 -3.00
N ASN A 73 4.10 -11.16 -3.90
CA ASN A 73 5.16 -11.15 -4.92
C ASN A 73 5.04 -9.95 -5.87
N LYS A 74 3.80 -9.61 -6.28
CA LYS A 74 3.53 -8.44 -7.14
C LYS A 74 3.71 -7.10 -6.43
N GLN A 75 3.66 -7.06 -5.09
CA GLN A 75 3.56 -5.82 -4.34
C GLN A 75 4.81 -4.94 -4.43
N LEU A 76 6.00 -5.52 -4.52
CA LEU A 76 7.25 -4.76 -4.46
C LEU A 76 7.44 -3.83 -5.68
N THR A 77 6.95 -4.25 -6.84
CA THR A 77 6.98 -3.47 -8.09
C THR A 77 5.63 -2.80 -8.39
N GLY A 78 4.55 -3.28 -7.76
CA GLY A 78 3.20 -2.75 -7.92
C GLY A 78 2.91 -1.52 -7.06
N ALA A 79 1.93 -0.73 -7.51
CA ALA A 79 1.46 0.44 -6.79
C ALA A 79 0.71 0.06 -5.50
N VAL A 80 0.81 0.91 -4.49
CA VAL A 80 -0.04 0.83 -3.29
C VAL A 80 -1.37 1.53 -3.59
N ARG A 81 -2.44 0.76 -3.85
CA ARG A 81 -3.78 1.30 -4.18
C ARG A 81 -4.56 1.72 -2.92
N TRP A 82 -3.92 2.54 -2.08
CA TRP A 82 -4.42 2.91 -0.75
C TRP A 82 -5.86 3.44 -0.76
N THR A 83 -6.15 4.44 -1.60
CA THR A 83 -7.48 5.06 -1.65
C THR A 83 -8.56 4.05 -2.00
N GLN A 84 -8.28 3.17 -2.96
CA GLN A 84 -9.19 2.11 -3.37
C GLN A 84 -9.39 1.09 -2.25
N THR A 85 -8.31 0.68 -1.57
CA THR A 85 -8.38 -0.24 -0.44
C THR A 85 -9.27 0.32 0.68
N MET A 86 -9.07 1.59 1.04
CA MET A 86 -9.90 2.24 2.07
C MET A 86 -11.36 2.36 1.63
N GLN A 87 -11.61 2.75 0.38
CA GLN A 87 -12.98 2.82 -0.17
C GLN A 87 -13.67 1.46 -0.14
N ARG A 88 -12.95 0.38 -0.50
CA ARG A 88 -13.49 -0.98 -0.44
C ARG A 88 -13.80 -1.39 1.01
N MET A 89 -12.87 -1.20 1.95
CA MET A 89 -13.13 -1.49 3.37
C MET A 89 -14.37 -0.76 3.91
N LEU A 90 -14.58 0.51 3.53
CA LEU A 90 -15.76 1.28 3.91
C LEU A 90 -17.05 0.73 3.29
N GLN A 91 -17.00 0.35 2.00
CA GLN A 91 -18.13 -0.30 1.32
C GLN A 91 -18.49 -1.64 1.95
N ASP A 92 -17.49 -2.37 2.42
CA ASP A 92 -17.64 -3.65 3.11
C ASP A 92 -18.07 -3.48 4.59
N GLY A 93 -18.29 -2.24 5.05
CA GLY A 93 -18.92 -1.94 6.33
C GLY A 93 -17.96 -1.54 7.45
N ALA A 94 -16.67 -1.29 7.18
CA ALA A 94 -15.75 -0.79 8.20
C ALA A 94 -16.18 0.60 8.71
N THR A 95 -16.26 0.76 10.03
CA THR A 95 -16.68 2.03 10.68
C THR A 95 -15.56 2.72 11.45
N SER A 96 -14.49 1.98 11.78
CA SER A 96 -13.34 2.48 12.53
C SER A 96 -12.05 1.80 12.10
N PHE A 97 -10.93 2.52 12.20
CA PHE A 97 -9.59 2.00 11.89
C PHE A 97 -8.64 2.24 13.06
N ILE A 98 -7.79 1.24 13.33
CA ILE A 98 -6.70 1.34 14.31
C ILE A 98 -5.39 1.27 13.53
N GLU A 99 -4.55 2.29 13.66
CA GLU A 99 -3.18 2.28 13.14
C GLU A 99 -2.24 1.72 14.19
N THR A 100 -1.52 0.66 13.84
CA THR A 100 -0.50 0.04 14.70
C THR A 100 0.89 0.38 14.15
N GLY A 101 1.72 1.03 14.95
CA GLY A 101 3.06 1.43 14.56
C GLY A 101 3.56 2.64 15.37
N PRO A 102 4.75 3.19 15.08
CA PRO A 102 5.32 4.29 15.86
C PRO A 102 4.75 5.68 15.53
N GLY A 103 3.80 5.80 14.58
CA GLY A 103 3.32 7.09 14.09
C GLY A 103 1.89 7.04 13.56
N ASN A 104 1.36 8.20 13.20
CA ASN A 104 -0.05 8.42 12.89
C ASN A 104 -0.33 8.82 11.42
N VAL A 105 0.56 8.43 10.50
CA VAL A 105 0.49 8.85 9.10
C VAL A 105 -0.76 8.27 8.44
N LEU A 106 -1.04 6.98 8.66
CA LEU A 106 -2.14 6.30 8.00
C LEU A 106 -3.48 6.86 8.46
N GLN A 107 -3.65 7.21 9.74
CA GLN A 107 -4.87 7.91 10.22
C GLN A 107 -5.14 9.18 9.41
N GLY A 108 -4.10 10.00 9.18
CA GLY A 108 -4.20 11.17 8.32
C GLY A 108 -4.59 10.85 6.89
N LEU A 109 -4.11 9.72 6.34
CA LEU A 109 -4.48 9.26 4.99
C LEU A 109 -5.91 8.69 4.92
N VAL A 110 -6.38 7.97 5.96
CA VAL A 110 -7.78 7.52 6.07
C VAL A 110 -8.71 8.74 6.06
N LYS A 111 -8.40 9.78 6.84
CA LYS A 111 -9.19 11.01 6.91
C LYS A 111 -9.26 11.80 5.60
N LYS A 112 -8.31 11.59 4.68
CA LYS A 112 -8.37 12.16 3.32
C LYS A 112 -9.34 11.41 2.41
N VAL A 113 -9.62 10.14 2.70
CA VAL A 113 -10.63 9.34 2.00
C VAL A 113 -12.01 9.65 2.55
N ASP A 114 -12.17 9.62 3.88
CA ASP A 114 -13.39 10.05 4.57
C ASP A 114 -13.06 10.71 5.92
N LYS A 115 -13.45 11.97 6.08
CA LYS A 115 -13.21 12.76 7.30
C LYS A 115 -13.99 12.27 8.53
N ASN A 116 -15.11 11.58 8.34
CA ASN A 116 -16.04 11.19 9.40
C ASN A 116 -15.69 9.84 10.03
N VAL A 117 -14.85 9.03 9.38
CA VAL A 117 -14.43 7.72 9.85
C VAL A 117 -13.67 7.81 11.18
N LEU A 118 -13.97 6.92 12.12
CA LEU A 118 -13.25 6.89 13.40
C LEU A 118 -11.86 6.30 13.21
N THR A 119 -10.85 6.93 13.81
CA THR A 119 -9.45 6.49 13.73
C THR A 119 -8.81 6.55 15.11
N ALA A 120 -8.03 5.52 15.46
CA ALA A 120 -7.24 5.47 16.68
C ALA A 120 -5.81 4.97 16.38
N HIS A 121 -4.90 5.18 17.33
CA HIS A 121 -3.54 4.66 17.30
C HIS A 121 -3.39 3.63 18.41
N ALA A 122 -2.84 2.46 18.11
CA ALA A 122 -2.48 1.43 19.08
C ALA A 122 -1.04 1.59 19.56
#